data_AF-A0A3E2JPV4-F1
#
_entry.id   AF-A0A3E2JPV4-F1
#
_cell.length_a   1.000
_cell.length_b   1.000
_cell.length_c   1.000
_cell.angle_alpha   90.00
_cell.angle_beta   90.00
_cell.angle_gamma   90.00
#
_symmetry.space_group_name_H-M   'P 1'
#
loop_
_entity.id
_entity.type
_entity.pdbx_description
1 polymer ?
#
loop_
_entity_poly.entity_id
_entity_poly.type
_entity_poly.pdbx_seq_one_letter_code
_entity_poly.pdbx_strand_id
1 'polypeptide(L)'
;MNSEKVYNIYHDYPIVEASNTRLSKHALQYLYIKRGIDIVLAGIGFLLSLPIILVFALLIVLETPGSPFYFQDRLGKNGKTFKIIKLRSMRIDAEKEGAKWAAKEDCRVTKVGKFIRKTRIDELPQLLLVLKGDMSIVGPRPERPVFAKQFSKEIKGFENRLLVKPGLTGLAQVNGGYNITPKEKLRYDLEYIKNLAFVLELKIILKTFKILFTGEGAR
;
A
#
# COMPACT_ATOMS: atom_id res chain seq x y z
N MET A 1 12.99 5.51 20.13
CA MET A 1 12.63 4.07 20.11
C MET A 1 13.90 3.31 19.71
N ASN A 2 14.44 2.45 20.58
CA ASN A 2 15.79 1.88 20.41
C ASN A 2 15.90 1.02 19.13
N SER A 3 16.98 1.17 18.36
CA SER A 3 17.24 0.51 17.07
C SER A 3 17.17 -1.02 17.15
N GLU A 4 17.55 -1.61 18.29
CA GLU A 4 17.45 -3.04 18.56
C GLU A 4 16.00 -3.55 18.61
N LYS A 5 15.06 -2.77 19.17
CA LYS A 5 13.63 -3.14 19.19
C LYS A 5 13.02 -3.12 17.78
N VAL A 6 13.51 -2.23 16.91
CA VAL A 6 13.08 -2.15 15.52
C VAL A 6 13.60 -3.37 14.74
N TYR A 7 14.86 -3.76 14.93
CA TYR A 7 15.47 -4.94 14.30
C TYR A 7 14.77 -6.26 14.68
N ASN A 8 14.45 -6.45 15.97
CA ASN A 8 13.76 -7.66 16.44
C ASN A 8 12.31 -7.80 15.90
N ILE A 9 11.61 -6.70 15.63
CA ILE A 9 10.25 -6.75 15.05
C ILE A 9 10.25 -7.38 13.64
N TYR A 10 11.33 -7.21 12.86
CA TYR A 10 11.41 -7.72 11.48
C TYR A 10 11.71 -9.22 11.41
N HIS A 11 12.45 -9.78 12.37
CA HIS A 11 12.69 -11.22 12.46
C HIS A 11 11.56 -11.97 13.19
N ASP A 12 10.83 -11.29 14.09
CA ASP A 12 9.76 -11.88 14.89
C ASP A 12 8.36 -11.81 14.26
N TYR A 13 8.19 -11.35 13.02
CA TYR A 13 6.90 -11.56 12.35
C TYR A 13 6.92 -12.98 11.82
N PRO A 14 6.27 -13.95 12.49
CA PRO A 14 6.33 -15.34 12.07
C PRO A 14 5.95 -15.38 10.60
N ILE A 15 6.82 -16.00 9.79
CA ILE A 15 6.55 -16.30 8.39
C ILE A 15 5.27 -17.12 8.42
N VAL A 16 4.15 -16.44 8.23
CA VAL A 16 2.76 -16.87 8.42
C VAL A 16 2.72 -18.36 8.70
N GLU A 17 2.86 -18.73 9.99
CA GLU A 17 2.66 -20.11 10.42
C GLU A 17 1.29 -20.49 9.88
N ALA A 18 1.33 -21.42 8.93
CA ALA A 18 0.28 -21.80 8.02
C ALA A 18 -1.11 -21.40 8.50
N SER A 19 -1.65 -20.28 7.99
CA SER A 19 -3.08 -20.11 8.08
C SER A 19 -3.71 -21.32 7.38
N ASN A 20 -4.56 -22.05 8.09
CA ASN A 20 -5.29 -23.20 7.54
C ASN A 20 -6.18 -22.82 6.35
N THR A 21 -6.28 -21.52 6.03
CA THR A 21 -7.00 -20.96 4.90
C THR A 21 -6.17 -21.07 3.62
N ARG A 22 -6.33 -22.19 2.91
CA ARG A 22 -5.76 -22.37 1.57
C ARG A 22 -6.62 -21.64 0.53
N LEU A 23 -5.97 -20.95 -0.41
CA LEU A 23 -6.64 -20.42 -1.59
C LEU A 23 -7.21 -21.56 -2.44
N SER A 24 -8.37 -21.34 -3.07
CA SER A 24 -8.94 -22.31 -4.00
C SER A 24 -8.06 -22.48 -5.24
N LYS A 25 -8.16 -23.63 -5.92
CA LYS A 25 -7.44 -23.86 -7.19
C LYS A 25 -7.76 -22.78 -8.23
N HIS A 26 -9.03 -22.39 -8.33
CA HIS A 26 -9.48 -21.31 -9.21
C HIS A 26 -8.85 -19.96 -8.85
N ALA A 27 -8.76 -19.63 -7.56
CA ALA A 27 -8.09 -18.41 -7.12
C ALA A 27 -6.60 -18.42 -7.50
N LEU A 28 -5.90 -19.54 -7.31
CA LEU A 28 -4.50 -19.68 -7.70
C LEU A 28 -4.31 -19.50 -9.22
N GLN A 29 -5.13 -20.16 -10.04
CA GLN A 29 -5.11 -20.00 -11.51
C GLN A 29 -5.34 -18.54 -11.92
N TYR A 30 -6.33 -17.89 -11.31
CA TYR A 30 -6.62 -16.48 -11.58
C TYR A 30 -5.43 -15.58 -11.19
N LEU A 31 -4.78 -15.81 -10.05
CA LEU A 31 -3.61 -15.03 -9.63
C LEU A 31 -2.43 -15.13 -10.62
N TYR A 32 -2.27 -16.25 -11.33
CA TYR A 32 -1.27 -16.37 -12.40
C TYR A 32 -1.63 -15.49 -13.60
N ILE A 33 -2.89 -15.52 -14.06
CA ILE A 33 -3.36 -14.68 -15.18
C ILE A 33 -3.29 -13.20 -14.80
N LYS A 34 -3.75 -12.87 -13.60
CA LYS A 34 -3.69 -11.53 -13.00
C LYS A 34 -2.29 -10.97 -13.02
N ARG A 35 -1.25 -11.80 -12.82
CA ARG A 35 0.13 -11.32 -12.86
C ARG A 35 0.50 -10.72 -14.22
N GLY A 36 0.05 -11.33 -15.32
CA GLY A 36 0.25 -10.78 -16.67
C GLY A 36 -0.46 -9.44 -16.83
N ILE A 37 -1.71 -9.35 -16.37
CA ILE A 37 -2.50 -8.11 -16.39
C ILE A 37 -1.81 -7.00 -15.59
N ASP A 38 -1.36 -7.30 -14.37
CA ASP A 38 -0.65 -6.36 -13.50
C ASP A 38 0.61 -5.81 -14.17
N ILE A 39 1.40 -6.65 -14.86
CA ILE A 39 2.63 -6.22 -15.54
C ILE A 39 2.29 -5.25 -16.68
N VAL A 40 1.32 -5.60 -17.53
CA VAL A 40 0.93 -4.78 -18.68
C VAL A 40 0.39 -3.42 -18.21
N LEU A 41 -0.59 -3.44 -17.30
CA LEU A 41 -1.21 -2.22 -16.79
C LEU A 41 -0.23 -1.35 -15.99
N ALA A 42 0.64 -1.96 -15.17
CA ALA A 42 1.65 -1.19 -14.44
C ALA A 42 2.74 -0.64 -15.36
N GLY A 43 3.09 -1.35 -16.44
CA GLY A 43 4.04 -0.88 -17.45
C GLY A 43 3.52 0.35 -18.18
N ILE A 44 2.29 0.27 -18.69
CA ILE A 44 1.62 1.41 -19.34
C ILE A 44 1.46 2.57 -18.34
N GLY A 45 0.92 2.29 -17.15
CA GLY A 45 0.74 3.29 -16.11
C GLY A 45 2.05 3.97 -15.72
N PHE A 46 3.14 3.20 -15.59
CA PHE A 46 4.44 3.74 -15.21
C PHE A 46 4.98 4.68 -16.29
N LEU A 47 4.96 4.27 -17.56
CA LEU A 47 5.41 5.08 -18.69
C LEU A 47 4.64 6.41 -18.78
N LEU A 48 3.31 6.37 -18.65
CA LEU A 48 2.47 7.57 -18.65
C LEU A 48 2.71 8.46 -17.43
N SER A 49 2.97 7.87 -16.27
CA SER A 49 3.22 8.59 -15.02
C SER A 49 4.63 9.15 -14.91
N LEU A 50 5.59 8.66 -15.69
CA LEU A 50 7.01 9.03 -15.61
C LEU A 50 7.24 10.56 -15.68
N PRO A 51 6.71 11.30 -16.67
CA PRO A 51 6.88 12.76 -16.70
C PRO A 51 6.31 13.44 -15.45
N ILE A 52 5.18 12.96 -14.93
CA ILE A 52 4.55 13.50 -13.71
C ILE A 52 5.46 13.24 -12.50
N ILE A 53 5.99 12.02 -12.36
CA ILE A 53 6.93 11.67 -11.28
C ILE A 53 8.16 12.59 -11.31
N LEU A 54 8.74 12.83 -12.50
CA LEU A 54 9.93 13.68 -12.65
C LEU A 54 9.64 15.14 -12.28
N VAL A 55 8.52 15.70 -12.74
CA VAL A 55 8.12 17.08 -12.40
C VAL A 55 7.95 17.23 -10.88
N PHE A 56 7.21 16.33 -10.23
CA PHE A 56 6.99 16.44 -8.80
C PHE A 56 8.24 16.11 -7.98
N ALA A 57 9.11 15.22 -8.45
CA ALA A 57 10.40 14.99 -7.82
C ALA A 57 11.26 16.27 -7.82
N LEU A 58 11.30 17.01 -8.93
CA LEU A 58 11.98 18.30 -8.99
C LEU A 58 11.37 19.31 -8.01
N LEU A 59 10.04 19.47 -8.01
CA LEU A 59 9.36 20.39 -7.10
C LEU A 59 9.63 20.08 -5.62
N ILE A 60 9.71 18.80 -5.25
CA ILE A 60 10.03 18.39 -3.87
C ILE A 60 11.44 18.80 -3.48
N VAL A 61 12.43 18.62 -4.37
CA VAL A 61 13.83 19.00 -4.13
C VAL A 61 13.98 20.52 -4.03
N LEU A 62 13.22 21.28 -4.82
CA LEU A 62 13.19 22.74 -4.75
C LEU A 62 12.54 23.25 -3.46
N GLU A 63 11.54 22.55 -2.92
CA GLU A 63 10.85 22.95 -1.69
C GLU A 63 11.61 22.52 -0.43
N THR A 64 12.26 21.34 -0.46
CA THR A 64 12.90 20.74 0.72
C THR A 64 14.20 20.00 0.36
N PRO A 65 15.26 20.09 1.18
CA PRO A 65 16.53 19.43 0.88
C PRO A 65 16.41 17.89 0.85
N GLY A 66 17.36 17.21 0.20
CA GLY A 66 17.49 15.76 0.17
C GLY A 66 16.59 15.03 -0.85
N SER A 67 16.56 13.69 -0.78
CA SER A 67 15.92 12.84 -1.80
C SER A 67 14.42 13.08 -1.96
N PRO A 68 13.90 13.25 -3.20
CA PRO A 68 12.46 13.39 -3.44
C PRO A 68 11.69 12.08 -3.20
N PHE A 69 12.37 10.98 -2.93
CA PHE A 69 11.75 9.69 -2.67
C PHE A 69 11.81 9.32 -1.19
N TYR A 70 10.71 8.75 -0.70
CA TYR A 70 10.59 8.19 0.63
C TYR A 70 10.40 6.67 0.55
N PHE A 71 11.12 5.94 1.40
CA PHE A 71 11.08 4.49 1.48
C PHE A 71 10.57 4.03 2.84
N GLN A 72 9.71 3.00 2.85
CA GLN A 72 9.16 2.48 4.11
C GLN A 72 8.98 0.98 4.06
N ASP A 73 9.32 0.29 5.13
CA ASP A 73 9.11 -1.15 5.23
C ASP A 73 7.63 -1.49 5.37
N ARG A 74 7.22 -2.51 4.62
CA ARG A 74 5.86 -3.02 4.56
C ARG A 74 5.85 -4.54 4.45
N LEU A 75 4.76 -5.15 4.90
CA LEU A 75 4.52 -6.58 4.72
C LEU A 75 3.88 -6.86 3.38
N GLY A 76 4.46 -7.82 2.66
CA GLY A 76 3.97 -8.39 1.42
C GLY A 76 3.38 -9.78 1.60
N LYS A 77 3.26 -10.50 0.48
CA LYS A 77 2.72 -11.87 0.47
C LYS A 77 3.51 -12.77 1.43
N ASN A 78 2.81 -13.60 2.18
CA ASN A 78 3.33 -14.53 3.18
C ASN A 78 4.17 -13.84 4.28
N GLY A 79 3.93 -12.55 4.54
CA GLY A 79 4.67 -11.79 5.54
C GLY A 79 6.07 -11.34 5.09
N LYS A 80 6.46 -11.56 3.83
CA LYS A 80 7.76 -11.09 3.32
C LYS A 80 7.83 -9.56 3.39
N THR A 81 8.82 -9.03 4.08
CA THR A 81 9.03 -7.57 4.14
C THR A 81 9.62 -7.05 2.83
N PHE A 82 9.13 -5.90 2.38
CA PHE A 82 9.67 -5.15 1.24
C PHE A 82 9.57 -3.64 1.50
N LYS A 83 10.36 -2.85 0.77
CA LYS A 83 10.31 -1.39 0.86
C LYS A 83 9.35 -0.83 -0.18
N ILE A 84 8.34 -0.07 0.26
CA ILE A 84 7.57 0.76 -0.65
C ILE A 84 8.39 1.99 -1.04
N ILE A 85 8.14 2.52 -2.23
CA ILE A 85 8.70 3.79 -2.73
C ILE A 85 7.56 4.78 -2.96
N LYS A 86 7.73 6.01 -2.49
CA LYS A 86 6.78 7.11 -2.71
C LYS A 86 7.52 8.39 -3.05
N LEU A 87 6.83 9.36 -3.65
CA LEU A 87 7.32 10.73 -3.59
C LEU A 87 7.15 11.26 -2.17
N ARG A 88 8.19 11.93 -1.67
CA ARG A 88 8.25 12.47 -0.33
C ARG A 88 7.31 13.66 -0.21
N SER A 89 6.29 13.52 0.64
CA SER A 89 5.27 14.54 0.91
C SER A 89 5.43 15.22 2.28
N MET A 90 6.41 14.80 3.08
CA MET A 90 6.68 15.33 4.41
C MET A 90 8.15 15.75 4.54
N ARG A 91 8.44 16.62 5.52
CA ARG A 91 9.81 17.01 5.87
C ARG A 91 10.63 15.78 6.29
N ILE A 92 11.95 15.83 6.11
CA ILE A 92 12.86 14.69 6.42
C ILE A 92 12.76 14.27 7.89
N ASP A 93 12.50 15.21 8.79
CA ASP A 93 12.40 14.98 10.22
C ASP A 93 11.02 14.46 10.68
N ALA A 94 10.10 14.19 9.74
CA ALA A 94 8.74 13.82 10.07
C ALA A 94 8.63 12.55 10.92
N GLU A 95 9.56 11.59 10.81
CA GLU A 95 9.57 10.36 11.60
C GLU A 95 10.57 10.37 12.78
N LYS A 96 11.12 11.53 13.18
CA LYS A 96 12.07 11.60 14.33
C LYS A 96 11.52 10.98 15.61
N GLU A 97 10.21 11.07 15.84
CA GLU A 97 9.53 10.52 17.02
C GLU A 97 8.97 9.10 16.81
N GLY A 98 9.30 8.46 15.68
CA GLY A 98 8.87 7.10 15.34
C GLY A 98 7.62 6.99 14.47
N ALA A 99 7.13 5.75 14.33
CA ALA A 99 6.03 5.38 13.44
C ALA A 99 4.68 5.93 13.93
N LYS A 100 4.15 6.97 13.27
CA LYS A 100 2.82 7.53 13.56
C LYS A 100 1.90 7.44 12.35
N TRP A 101 0.59 7.28 12.58
CA TRP A 101 -0.40 7.46 11.53
C TRP A 101 -0.47 8.95 11.16
N ALA A 102 -0.63 9.25 9.87
CA ALA A 102 -0.76 10.63 9.43
C ALA A 102 -2.13 11.20 9.85
N ALA A 103 -2.11 12.34 10.55
CA ALA A 103 -3.30 13.11 10.85
C ALA A 103 -3.83 13.85 9.60
N LYS A 104 -5.07 14.36 9.66
CA LYS A 104 -5.73 15.05 8.53
C LYS A 104 -5.09 16.42 8.22
N GLU A 105 -4.59 17.13 9.23
CA GLU A 105 -3.85 18.39 9.11
C GLU A 105 -2.52 18.23 9.85
N ASP A 106 -1.51 17.71 9.16
CA ASP A 106 -0.23 17.35 9.75
C ASP A 106 0.83 18.40 9.39
N CYS A 107 1.36 19.09 10.41
CA CYS A 107 2.35 20.17 10.25
C CYS A 107 3.65 19.71 9.55
N ARG A 108 3.87 18.39 9.45
CA ARG A 108 5.04 17.80 8.79
C ARG A 108 4.90 17.78 7.26
N VAL A 109 3.71 18.02 6.72
CA VAL A 109 3.41 17.96 5.27
C VAL A 109 3.82 19.26 4.58
N THR A 110 4.53 19.14 3.46
CA THR A 110 4.96 20.32 2.67
C THR A 110 3.83 20.82 1.76
N LYS A 111 3.98 21.99 1.12
CA LYS A 111 2.94 22.52 0.20
C LYS A 111 2.79 21.63 -1.02
N VAL A 112 3.91 21.22 -1.64
CA VAL A 112 3.90 20.23 -2.73
C VAL A 112 3.34 18.89 -2.21
N GLY A 113 3.76 18.50 -1.00
CA GLY A 113 3.30 17.32 -0.30
C GLY A 113 1.78 17.25 -0.15
N LYS A 114 1.13 18.36 0.21
CA LYS A 114 -0.32 18.46 0.34
C LYS A 114 -1.02 18.18 -0.99
N PHE A 115 -0.49 18.72 -2.09
CA PHE A 115 -1.04 18.48 -3.43
C PHE A 115 -0.88 17.02 -3.86
N ILE A 116 0.34 16.47 -3.81
CA ILE A 116 0.61 15.11 -4.30
C ILE A 116 -0.11 14.02 -3.48
N ARG A 117 -0.37 14.26 -2.19
CA ARG A 117 -1.20 13.36 -1.36
C ARG A 117 -2.67 13.43 -1.72
N LYS A 118 -3.20 14.63 -1.99
CA LYS A 118 -4.59 14.81 -2.41
C LYS A 118 -4.87 14.10 -3.74
N THR A 119 -3.94 14.19 -4.68
CA THR A 119 -4.04 13.58 -6.02
C THR A 119 -3.48 12.16 -6.10
N ARG A 120 -2.89 11.65 -5.01
CA ARG A 120 -2.18 10.35 -4.92
C ARG A 120 -1.03 10.18 -5.90
N ILE A 121 -0.50 11.29 -6.42
CA ILE A 121 0.72 11.32 -7.23
C ILE A 121 1.90 10.73 -6.45
N ASP A 122 1.88 10.84 -5.11
CA ASP A 122 2.92 10.28 -4.25
C ASP A 122 3.05 8.76 -4.34
N GLU A 123 2.00 8.05 -4.76
CA GLU A 123 1.99 6.58 -4.85
C GLU A 123 2.41 6.06 -6.23
N LEU A 124 2.54 6.91 -7.26
CA LEU A 124 2.90 6.50 -8.63
C LEU A 124 4.22 5.70 -8.73
N PRO A 125 5.30 6.04 -7.97
CA PRO A 125 6.53 5.24 -7.99
C PRO A 125 6.33 3.76 -7.61
N GLN A 126 5.26 3.42 -6.87
CA GLN A 126 4.97 2.04 -6.47
C GLN A 126 4.59 1.14 -7.66
N LEU A 127 4.28 1.70 -8.84
CA LEU A 127 4.09 0.91 -10.08
C LEU A 127 5.34 0.08 -10.41
N LEU A 128 6.54 0.56 -10.06
CA LEU A 128 7.78 -0.22 -10.16
C LEU A 128 7.76 -1.48 -9.27
N LEU A 129 7.11 -1.43 -8.12
CA LEU A 129 6.98 -2.57 -7.21
C LEU A 129 5.97 -3.60 -7.72
N VAL A 130 4.96 -3.12 -8.47
CA VAL A 130 4.08 -4.01 -9.23
C VAL A 130 4.90 -4.69 -10.33
N LEU A 131 5.67 -3.95 -11.12
CA LEU A 131 6.52 -4.53 -12.18
C LEU A 131 7.54 -5.54 -11.61
N LYS A 132 8.21 -5.20 -10.51
CA LYS A 132 9.13 -6.10 -9.79
C LYS A 132 8.44 -7.34 -9.20
N GLY A 133 7.15 -7.23 -8.91
CA GLY A 133 6.33 -8.32 -8.38
C GLY A 133 6.23 -8.39 -6.87
N ASP A 134 6.66 -7.35 -6.15
CA ASP A 134 6.43 -7.21 -4.70
C ASP A 134 4.96 -6.80 -4.42
N MET A 135 4.32 -6.10 -5.36
CA MET A 135 2.94 -5.63 -5.28
C MET A 135 2.08 -6.09 -6.48
N SER A 136 0.78 -5.82 -6.39
CA SER A 136 -0.23 -5.92 -7.44
C SER A 136 -0.94 -4.57 -7.63
N ILE A 137 -1.69 -4.38 -8.71
CA ILE A 137 -2.51 -3.17 -8.87
C ILE A 137 -3.66 -3.18 -7.86
N VAL A 138 -4.35 -4.31 -7.76
CA VAL A 138 -5.47 -4.54 -6.85
C VAL A 138 -5.08 -5.59 -5.82
N GLY A 139 -5.29 -5.28 -4.54
CA GLY A 139 -5.01 -6.16 -3.41
C GLY A 139 -5.09 -5.43 -2.06
N PRO A 140 -4.96 -6.15 -0.94
CA PRO A 140 -4.95 -5.53 0.39
C PRO A 140 -3.85 -4.46 0.51
N ARG A 141 -4.14 -3.33 1.13
CA ARG A 141 -3.11 -2.28 1.33
C ARG A 141 -1.96 -2.81 2.19
N PRO A 142 -0.68 -2.66 1.77
CA PRO A 142 0.45 -3.16 2.54
C PRO A 142 0.54 -2.46 3.90
N GLU A 143 0.68 -3.21 5.00
CA GLU A 143 0.75 -2.67 6.36
C GLU A 143 2.18 -2.58 6.87
N ARG A 144 2.46 -1.64 7.78
CA ARG A 144 3.75 -1.59 8.47
C ARG A 144 3.87 -2.81 9.39
N PRO A 145 5.04 -3.48 9.47
CA PRO A 145 5.22 -4.64 10.34
C PRO A 145 4.83 -4.39 11.80
N VAL A 146 5.14 -3.20 12.32
CA VAL A 146 4.78 -2.78 13.69
C VAL A 146 3.27 -2.81 13.92
N PHE A 147 2.48 -2.25 13.00
CA PHE A 147 1.01 -2.23 13.13
C PHE A 147 0.40 -3.59 12.86
N ALA A 148 0.94 -4.35 11.90
CA ALA A 148 0.47 -5.71 11.67
C ALA A 148 0.67 -6.60 12.90
N LYS A 149 1.83 -6.50 13.57
CA LYS A 149 2.10 -7.24 14.81
C LYS A 149 1.16 -6.84 15.93
N GLN A 150 0.80 -5.56 16.03
CA GLN A 150 -0.21 -5.09 16.98
C GLN A 150 -1.59 -5.66 16.65
N PHE A 151 -2.05 -5.50 15.40
CA PHE A 151 -3.38 -5.93 14.99
C PHE A 151 -3.56 -7.45 15.02
N SER A 152 -2.53 -8.24 14.73
CA SER A 152 -2.60 -9.71 14.87
C SER A 152 -2.76 -10.17 16.32
N LYS A 153 -2.33 -9.37 17.32
CA LYS A 153 -2.61 -9.67 18.74
C LYS A 153 -4.05 -9.35 19.13
N GLU A 154 -4.63 -8.32 18.55
CA GLU A 154 -5.97 -7.83 18.87
C GLU A 154 -7.07 -8.53 18.04
N ILE A 155 -6.74 -8.94 16.81
CA ILE A 155 -7.69 -9.44 15.80
C ILE A 155 -7.19 -10.79 15.29
N LYS A 156 -7.87 -11.86 15.69
CA LYS A 156 -7.58 -13.22 15.23
C LYS A 156 -7.65 -13.33 13.70
N GLY A 157 -6.61 -13.87 13.07
CA GLY A 157 -6.57 -14.09 11.63
C GLY A 157 -6.23 -12.84 10.81
N PHE A 158 -5.70 -11.78 11.44
CA PHE A 158 -5.33 -10.55 10.73
C PHE A 158 -4.28 -10.80 9.63
N GLU A 159 -3.37 -11.75 9.87
CA GLU A 159 -2.34 -12.22 8.94
C GLU A 159 -2.90 -12.87 7.66
N ASN A 160 -4.15 -13.32 7.65
CA ASN A 160 -4.76 -13.94 6.46
C ASN A 160 -4.84 -12.98 5.26
N ARG A 161 -4.80 -11.67 5.50
CA ARG A 161 -4.68 -10.67 4.43
C ARG A 161 -3.38 -10.76 3.63
N LEU A 162 -2.35 -11.43 4.17
CA LEU A 162 -1.04 -11.61 3.55
C LEU A 162 -1.01 -12.83 2.60
N LEU A 163 -2.13 -13.53 2.39
CA LEU A 163 -2.21 -14.67 1.46
C LEU A 163 -1.99 -14.28 -0.01
N VAL A 164 -2.22 -13.02 -0.35
CA VAL A 164 -2.05 -12.47 -1.70
C VAL A 164 -1.09 -11.29 -1.68
N LYS A 165 -0.61 -10.87 -2.86
CA LYS A 165 0.23 -9.68 -2.96
C LYS A 165 -0.56 -8.44 -2.54
N PRO A 166 0.06 -7.51 -1.81
CA PRO A 166 -0.58 -6.25 -1.48
C PRO A 166 -0.82 -5.39 -2.74
N GLY A 167 -1.82 -4.52 -2.69
CA GLY A 167 -2.28 -3.69 -3.80
C GLY A 167 -2.00 -2.20 -3.66
N LEU A 168 -1.89 -1.51 -4.80
CA LEU A 168 -1.97 -0.03 -4.86
C LEU A 168 -3.35 0.44 -4.41
N THR A 169 -4.38 -0.20 -4.95
CA THR A 169 -5.79 -0.07 -4.54
C THR A 169 -6.34 -1.41 -4.07
N GLY A 170 -7.53 -1.41 -3.46
CA GLY A 170 -8.13 -2.60 -2.88
C GLY A 170 -9.54 -2.35 -2.38
N LEU A 171 -10.25 -3.43 -2.05
CA LEU A 171 -11.66 -3.37 -1.68
C LEU A 171 -11.89 -2.52 -0.41
N ALA A 172 -11.00 -2.63 0.57
CA ALA A 172 -11.04 -1.82 1.79
C ALA A 172 -10.81 -0.32 1.48
N GLN A 173 -9.86 -0.02 0.58
CA GLN A 173 -9.56 1.36 0.19
C GLN A 173 -10.76 2.04 -0.46
N VAL A 174 -11.50 1.34 -1.33
CA VAL A 174 -12.61 1.94 -2.09
C VAL A 174 -13.95 1.97 -1.35
N ASN A 175 -14.14 1.15 -0.31
CA ASN A 175 -15.41 1.12 0.44
C ASN A 175 -15.34 1.83 1.81
N GLY A 176 -14.13 2.13 2.31
CA GLY A 176 -13.98 2.72 3.64
C GLY A 176 -12.78 3.64 3.84
N GLY A 177 -11.80 3.59 2.94
CA GLY A 177 -10.63 4.46 2.94
C GLY A 177 -9.90 4.47 4.30
N TYR A 178 -9.69 5.67 4.84
CA TYR A 178 -9.01 5.89 6.13
C TYR A 178 -9.94 5.95 7.35
N ASN A 179 -11.26 5.80 7.16
CA ASN A 179 -12.24 5.97 8.23
C ASN A 179 -12.67 4.63 8.85
N ILE A 180 -12.28 3.50 8.25
CA ILE A 180 -12.60 2.17 8.74
C ILE A 180 -11.60 1.68 9.79
N THR A 181 -12.12 0.91 10.74
CA THR A 181 -11.32 0.24 11.77
C THR A 181 -10.44 -0.87 11.16
N PRO A 182 -9.35 -1.27 11.83
CA PRO A 182 -8.52 -2.41 11.37
C PRO A 182 -9.33 -3.71 11.18
N LYS A 183 -10.39 -3.92 11.97
CA LYS A 183 -11.28 -5.08 11.87
C LYS A 183 -12.15 -5.04 10.61
N GLU A 184 -12.74 -3.88 10.29
CA GLU A 184 -13.51 -3.70 9.04
C GLU A 184 -12.62 -3.77 7.81
N LYS A 185 -11.41 -3.20 7.90
CA LYS A 185 -10.37 -3.34 6.87
C LYS A 185 -10.05 -4.81 6.60
N LEU A 186 -9.83 -5.59 7.66
CA LEU A 186 -9.60 -7.03 7.53
C LEU A 186 -10.80 -7.72 6.85
N ARG A 187 -12.04 -7.38 7.22
CA ARG A 187 -13.25 -7.97 6.61
C ARG A 187 -13.26 -7.78 5.09
N TYR A 188 -13.01 -6.56 4.60
CA TYR A 188 -12.94 -6.29 3.17
C TYR A 188 -11.75 -6.97 2.49
N ASP A 189 -10.59 -7.02 3.14
CA ASP A 189 -9.42 -7.72 2.60
C ASP A 189 -9.70 -9.22 2.43
N LEU A 190 -10.36 -9.86 3.40
CA LEU A 190 -10.75 -11.27 3.33
C LEU A 190 -11.87 -11.52 2.31
N GLU A 191 -12.83 -10.60 2.20
CA GLU A 191 -13.87 -10.67 1.18
C GLU A 191 -13.28 -10.61 -0.23
N TYR A 192 -12.29 -9.73 -0.45
CA TYR A 192 -11.55 -9.68 -1.70
C TYR A 192 -10.81 -11.00 -1.98
N ILE A 193 -10.08 -11.53 -1.00
CA ILE A 193 -9.32 -12.78 -1.16
C ILE A 193 -10.24 -13.98 -1.45
N LYS A 194 -11.42 -14.03 -0.81
CA LYS A 194 -12.40 -15.10 -1.01
C LYS A 194 -13.04 -15.04 -2.40
N ASN A 195 -13.26 -13.84 -2.92
CA ASN A 195 -13.99 -13.60 -4.17
C ASN A 195 -13.09 -13.07 -5.30
N LEU A 196 -11.83 -13.55 -5.35
CA LEU A 196 -10.86 -13.19 -6.37
C LEU A 196 -11.41 -13.48 -7.78
N ALA A 197 -11.77 -12.42 -8.49
CA ALA A 197 -12.33 -12.49 -9.83
C ALA A 197 -12.06 -11.18 -10.59
N PHE A 198 -11.86 -11.29 -11.90
CA PHE A 198 -11.62 -10.14 -12.77
C PHE A 198 -12.70 -9.06 -12.65
N VAL A 199 -13.97 -9.45 -12.58
CA VAL A 199 -15.10 -8.53 -12.45
C VAL A 199 -15.03 -7.72 -11.15
N LEU A 200 -14.59 -8.33 -10.05
CA LEU A 200 -14.42 -7.61 -8.78
C LEU A 200 -13.27 -6.60 -8.89
N GLU A 201 -12.15 -6.97 -9.51
CA GLU A 201 -11.02 -6.07 -9.69
C GLU A 201 -11.37 -4.88 -10.57
N LEU A 202 -12.11 -5.11 -11.66
CA LEU A 202 -12.58 -4.04 -12.53
C LEU A 202 -13.48 -3.06 -11.74
N LYS A 203 -14.40 -3.58 -10.91
CA LYS A 203 -15.22 -2.73 -10.02
C LYS A 203 -14.37 -1.90 -9.05
N ILE A 204 -13.32 -2.49 -8.47
CA ILE A 204 -12.40 -1.77 -7.56
C ILE A 204 -11.63 -0.68 -8.32
N ILE A 205 -11.12 -0.98 -9.52
CA ILE A 205 -10.40 -0.02 -10.35
C ILE A 205 -11.30 1.17 -10.73
N LEU A 206 -12.53 0.90 -11.19
CA LEU A 206 -13.49 1.95 -11.55
C LEU A 206 -13.86 2.84 -10.34
N LYS A 207 -14.09 2.23 -9.17
CA LYS A 207 -14.30 2.98 -7.93
C LYS A 207 -13.08 3.81 -7.55
N THR A 208 -11.87 3.29 -7.78
CA THR A 208 -10.63 4.02 -7.51
C THR A 208 -10.54 5.27 -8.37
N PHE A 209 -10.82 5.18 -9.67
CA PHE A 209 -10.87 6.36 -10.53
C PHE A 209 -11.91 7.38 -10.05
N LYS A 210 -13.13 6.93 -9.71
CA LYS A 210 -14.16 7.81 -9.16
C LYS A 210 -13.66 8.58 -7.93
N ILE A 211 -13.05 7.88 -6.97
CA ILE A 211 -12.47 8.46 -5.75
C ILE A 211 -11.36 9.46 -6.06
N LEU A 212 -10.49 9.17 -7.04
CA LEU A 212 -9.43 10.09 -7.45
C LEU A 212 -9.98 11.39 -8.07
N PHE A 213 -11.06 11.30 -8.86
CA PHE A 213 -11.70 12.48 -9.45
C PHE A 213 -12.55 13.28 -8.45
N THR A 214 -13.22 12.62 -7.50
CA THR A 214 -14.03 13.31 -6.48
C THR A 214 -13.20 13.81 -5.29
N GLY A 215 -12.00 13.26 -5.08
CA GLY A 215 -11.16 13.54 -3.92
C GLY A 215 -11.69 12.93 -2.61
N GLU A 216 -12.77 12.14 -2.65
CA GLU A 216 -13.32 11.46 -1.48
C GLU A 216 -12.29 10.47 -0.91
N GLY A 217 -11.99 10.55 0.38
CA GLY A 217 -11.03 9.65 1.03
C GLY A 217 -9.55 9.94 0.79
N ALA A 218 -9.19 11.05 0.14
CA ALA A 218 -7.82 11.58 0.14
C ALA A 218 -7.54 12.36 1.45
N ARG A 219 -6.31 12.23 1.99
CA ARG A 219 -5.79 12.98 3.15
C ARG A 219 -4.42 13.57 2.82
#